data_AF-A0A524E6N2-F1
#
_entry.id   AF-A0A524E6N2-F1
#
_cell.length_a   1.000
_cell.length_b   1.000
_cell.length_c   1.000
_cell.angle_alpha   90.00
_cell.angle_beta   90.00
_cell.angle_gamma   90.00
#
_symmetry.space_group_name_H-M   'P 1'
#
loop_
_entity.id
_entity.type
_entity.pdbx_description
1 polymer ?
#
loop_
_entity_poly.entity_id
_entity_poly.type
_entity_poly.pdbx_seq_one_letter_code
_entity_poly.pdbx_strand_id
1 'polypeptide(L)'
;MRKIHDGRNPESLISKIVTPSKDFNTYLRQIILNDLIPNPYNEFKYLHETSSEKNFKILLKDIESKISIIFFIGLFFPIGLCFLILFRQIDLIFMLFFIPFFLIILNFLFKKFVKTDFILIGLLRDYSSLEKTKFDEFLTFLKSFAMNLKFNASPEKAFIDTYLQNKNYIKLLNSTFYNQITRLLNYNCSFREMLDNLKLELNSVRYNLILNTLEEMLYLNAYYTSEQILDILEIIHNHRKLEKKFEIIIKGEKFKVMLFIFLLPMIIGAIGGMFPLMVMLTSDQGTYTISHSKIDVLETILIFLTLFSSNLITSYYFLKIIHYEKMYVIFLSSNLIFILVFLFTFMNLISLL
;
A
#
# COMPACT_ATOMS: atom_id res chain seq x y z
N MET A 1 -33.47 -23.46 -36.61
CA MET A 1 -33.97 -24.23 -35.45
C MET A 1 -33.42 -23.63 -34.18
N ARG A 2 -34.29 -23.41 -33.18
CA ARG A 2 -34.06 -22.69 -31.92
C ARG A 2 -32.98 -23.38 -31.06
N LYS A 3 -32.00 -22.62 -30.58
CA LYS A 3 -31.16 -22.94 -29.41
C LYS A 3 -31.20 -21.77 -28.41
N ILE A 4 -32.39 -21.51 -27.89
CA ILE A 4 -32.62 -20.55 -26.82
C ILE A 4 -33.21 -21.39 -25.68
N HIS A 5 -32.51 -21.44 -24.55
CA HIS A 5 -32.75 -22.23 -23.33
C HIS A 5 -32.02 -23.58 -23.24
N ASP A 6 -30.77 -23.52 -22.79
CA ASP A 6 -30.16 -24.53 -21.92
C ASP A 6 -29.83 -23.85 -20.59
N GLY A 7 -30.81 -23.73 -19.70
CA GLY A 7 -30.59 -23.31 -18.32
C GLY A 7 -30.36 -24.53 -17.43
N ARG A 8 -29.18 -24.64 -16.81
CA ARG A 8 -28.97 -25.49 -15.62
C ARG A 8 -29.24 -24.67 -14.36
N ASN A 9 -29.65 -25.33 -13.28
CA ASN A 9 -30.01 -24.66 -12.02
C ASN A 9 -28.87 -23.73 -11.53
N PRO A 10 -29.12 -22.41 -11.39
CA PRO A 10 -28.10 -21.40 -11.04
C PRO A 10 -27.47 -21.65 -9.67
N GLU A 11 -28.23 -22.27 -8.76
CA GLU A 11 -27.80 -22.72 -7.43
C GLU A 11 -26.53 -23.60 -7.47
N SER A 12 -26.39 -24.43 -8.51
CA SER A 12 -25.29 -25.39 -8.64
C SER A 12 -23.97 -24.78 -9.16
N LEU A 13 -24.02 -23.58 -9.74
CA LEU A 13 -22.88 -22.86 -10.30
C LEU A 13 -22.34 -21.80 -9.33
N ILE A 14 -23.22 -21.07 -8.64
CA ILE A 14 -22.82 -20.00 -7.70
C ILE A 14 -22.30 -20.58 -6.38
N SER A 15 -22.74 -21.77 -5.98
CA SER A 15 -22.15 -22.51 -4.85
C SER A 15 -20.66 -22.87 -5.06
N LYS A 16 -20.17 -22.82 -6.30
CA LYS A 16 -18.76 -23.03 -6.64
C LYS A 16 -17.92 -21.75 -6.63
N ILE A 17 -18.56 -20.56 -6.62
CA ILE A 17 -17.88 -19.27 -6.56
C ILE A 17 -17.61 -18.95 -5.09
N VAL A 18 -16.40 -19.28 -4.64
CA VAL A 18 -15.92 -18.93 -3.30
C VAL A 18 -14.96 -17.76 -3.43
N THR A 19 -15.38 -16.59 -2.99
CA THR A 19 -14.46 -15.46 -2.80
C THR A 19 -13.85 -15.51 -1.39
N PRO A 20 -12.71 -14.87 -1.13
CA PRO A 20 -12.15 -14.77 0.22
C PRO A 20 -13.05 -13.99 1.21
N SER A 21 -13.98 -13.18 0.70
CA SER A 21 -14.96 -12.47 1.51
C SER A 21 -16.12 -13.41 1.85
N LYS A 22 -16.16 -13.86 3.11
CA LYS A 22 -17.30 -14.65 3.61
C LYS A 22 -18.61 -13.91 3.39
N ASP A 23 -18.64 -12.61 3.63
CA ASP A 23 -19.87 -11.80 3.55
C ASP A 23 -20.35 -11.62 2.11
N PHE A 24 -19.45 -11.50 1.13
CA PHE A 24 -19.84 -11.48 -0.28
C PHE A 24 -20.41 -12.83 -0.71
N ASN A 25 -19.84 -13.93 -0.21
CA ASN A 25 -20.41 -15.25 -0.43
C ASN A 25 -21.77 -15.42 0.29
N THR A 26 -21.94 -14.83 1.48
CA THR A 26 -23.22 -14.83 2.22
C THR A 26 -24.27 -14.00 1.49
N TYR A 27 -23.90 -12.83 0.97
CA TYR A 27 -24.75 -11.96 0.17
C TYR A 27 -25.19 -12.65 -1.13
N LEU A 28 -24.25 -13.26 -1.86
CA LEU A 28 -24.57 -14.07 -3.05
C LEU A 28 -25.52 -15.24 -2.70
N ARG A 29 -25.32 -15.89 -1.55
CA ARG A 29 -26.24 -16.95 -1.08
C ARG A 29 -27.61 -16.42 -0.65
N GLN A 30 -27.69 -15.24 -0.05
CA GLN A 30 -28.95 -14.63 0.39
C GLN A 30 -29.79 -14.13 -0.79
N ILE A 31 -29.15 -13.63 -1.85
CA ILE A 31 -29.83 -13.31 -3.11
C ILE A 31 -30.48 -14.56 -3.73
N ILE A 32 -29.88 -15.75 -3.55
CA ILE A 32 -30.36 -17.03 -4.10
C ILE A 32 -31.49 -17.63 -3.25
N LEU A 33 -31.38 -17.54 -1.91
CA LEU A 33 -32.29 -18.21 -0.98
C LEU A 33 -33.60 -17.45 -0.73
N ASN A 34 -33.62 -16.13 -0.94
CA ASN A 34 -34.84 -15.35 -0.84
C ASN A 34 -35.54 -15.33 -2.21
N ASP A 35 -36.51 -16.24 -2.40
CA ASP A 35 -37.48 -16.17 -3.48
C ASP A 35 -38.02 -14.73 -3.62
N LEU A 36 -37.71 -14.08 -4.75
CA LEU A 36 -38.54 -13.19 -5.58
C LEU A 36 -39.66 -12.32 -4.93
N ILE A 37 -39.57 -11.94 -3.66
CA ILE A 37 -40.45 -10.95 -3.05
C ILE A 37 -39.60 -9.69 -2.82
N PRO A 38 -39.79 -8.64 -3.65
CA PRO A 38 -39.15 -7.37 -3.38
C PRO A 38 -39.79 -6.87 -2.09
N ASN A 39 -39.03 -6.81 -1.00
CA ASN A 39 -39.39 -5.96 0.12
C ASN A 39 -38.78 -4.58 -0.18
N PRO A 40 -39.55 -3.65 -0.77
CA PRO A 40 -39.01 -2.40 -1.22
C PRO A 40 -38.91 -1.50 0.02
N TYR A 41 -37.79 -0.80 0.14
CA TYR A 41 -37.57 0.40 0.99
C TYR A 41 -36.90 0.33 2.36
N ASN A 42 -36.72 -0.77 3.09
CA ASN A 42 -36.26 -0.62 4.48
C ASN A 42 -35.00 -1.36 4.99
N GLU A 43 -34.33 -2.22 4.21
CA GLU A 43 -33.10 -2.87 4.71
C GLU A 43 -31.78 -2.33 4.11
N PHE A 44 -31.78 -1.74 2.91
CA PHE A 44 -30.55 -1.23 2.31
C PHE A 44 -30.08 0.13 2.85
N LYS A 45 -30.94 0.86 3.59
CA LYS A 45 -30.56 2.13 4.24
C LYS A 45 -29.67 1.93 5.47
N TYR A 46 -29.52 0.69 5.91
CA TYR A 46 -28.59 0.26 6.96
C TYR A 46 -27.66 -0.82 6.40
N LEU A 47 -26.89 -0.50 5.35
CA LEU A 47 -25.65 -1.23 5.09
C LEU A 47 -24.71 -1.00 6.28
N HIS A 48 -24.87 -1.84 7.31
CA HIS A 48 -23.93 -1.99 8.40
C HIS A 48 -22.55 -2.18 7.77
N GLU A 49 -21.57 -1.34 8.16
CA GLU A 49 -20.18 -1.45 7.71
C GLU A 49 -19.77 -2.92 7.62
N THR A 50 -19.41 -3.38 6.42
CA THR A 50 -19.06 -4.78 6.17
C THR A 50 -17.87 -5.19 7.02
N SER A 51 -17.74 -6.49 7.35
CA SER A 51 -16.60 -6.96 8.17
C SER A 51 -15.26 -6.61 7.52
N SER A 52 -15.17 -6.63 6.19
CA SER A 52 -13.99 -6.20 5.42
C SER A 52 -13.68 -4.71 5.54
N GLU A 53 -14.68 -3.83 5.49
CA GLU A 53 -14.47 -2.39 5.68
C GLU A 53 -14.06 -2.06 7.11
N LYS A 54 -14.67 -2.71 8.10
CA LYS A 54 -14.27 -2.59 9.52
C LYS A 54 -12.84 -3.08 9.70
N ASN A 55 -12.51 -4.25 9.18
CA ASN A 55 -11.16 -4.81 9.24
C ASN A 55 -10.15 -3.90 8.53
N PHE A 56 -10.51 -3.29 7.39
CA PHE A 56 -9.63 -2.34 6.72
C PHE A 56 -9.46 -1.04 7.49
N LYS A 57 -10.52 -0.52 8.15
CA LYS A 57 -10.41 0.67 9.02
C LYS A 57 -9.55 0.39 10.26
N ILE A 58 -9.69 -0.79 10.87
CA ILE A 58 -8.81 -1.24 11.97
C ILE A 58 -7.37 -1.32 11.46
N LEU A 59 -7.18 -1.97 10.31
CA LEU A 59 -5.88 -2.10 9.69
C LEU A 59 -5.26 -0.75 9.34
N LEU A 60 -6.04 0.22 8.83
CA LEU A 60 -5.58 1.60 8.58
C LEU A 60 -5.04 2.27 9.85
N LYS A 61 -5.75 2.13 10.98
CA LYS A 61 -5.29 2.64 12.28
C LYS A 61 -4.04 1.89 12.76
N ASP A 62 -4.01 0.58 12.55
CA ASP A 62 -2.90 -0.27 12.97
C ASP A 62 -1.62 0.00 12.19
N ILE A 63 -1.68 0.22 10.86
CA ILE A 63 -0.49 0.43 10.03
C ILE A 63 0.33 1.60 10.55
N GLU A 64 -0.32 2.73 10.87
CA GLU A 64 0.39 3.91 11.35
C GLU A 64 1.14 3.60 12.65
N SER A 65 0.47 2.93 13.60
CA SER A 65 1.10 2.51 14.87
C SER A 65 2.25 1.53 14.65
N LYS A 66 2.06 0.55 13.75
CA LYS A 66 3.03 -0.51 13.43
C LYS A 66 4.27 0.05 12.73
N ILE A 67 4.09 0.95 11.76
CA ILE A 67 5.18 1.67 11.11
C ILE A 67 5.90 2.55 12.15
N SER A 68 5.15 3.27 12.99
CA SER A 68 5.73 4.12 14.05
C SER A 68 6.60 3.33 15.04
N ILE A 69 6.23 2.08 15.40
CA ILE A 69 7.06 1.21 16.25
C ILE A 69 8.39 0.88 15.57
N ILE A 70 8.37 0.57 14.26
CA ILE A 70 9.59 0.32 13.50
C ILE A 70 10.47 1.59 13.45
N PHE A 71 9.86 2.76 13.26
CA PHE A 71 10.55 4.05 13.31
C PHE A 71 11.18 4.32 14.67
N PHE A 72 10.43 4.09 15.74
CA PHE A 72 10.91 4.29 17.10
C PHE A 72 12.15 3.44 17.36
N ILE A 73 12.09 2.13 17.09
CA ILE A 73 13.22 1.23 17.31
C ILE A 73 14.39 1.58 16.38
N GLY A 74 14.10 1.88 15.11
CA GLY A 74 15.12 2.30 14.14
C GLY A 74 15.85 3.58 14.54
N LEU A 75 15.16 4.54 15.15
CA LEU A 75 15.75 5.83 15.53
C LEU A 75 16.46 5.77 16.89
N PHE A 76 15.80 5.22 17.90
CA PHE A 76 16.31 5.26 19.27
C PHE A 76 17.41 4.25 19.53
N PHE A 77 17.50 3.15 18.77
CA PHE A 77 18.55 2.16 18.98
C PHE A 77 19.95 2.73 18.69
N PRO A 78 20.24 3.31 17.50
CA PRO A 78 21.54 3.94 17.26
C PRO A 78 21.87 5.10 18.19
N ILE A 79 20.87 5.93 18.53
CA ILE A 79 21.04 7.04 19.49
C ILE A 79 21.38 6.49 20.88
N GLY A 80 20.71 5.42 21.30
CA GLY A 80 21.03 4.70 22.54
C GLY A 80 22.46 4.17 22.54
N LEU A 81 22.92 3.59 21.42
CA LEU A 81 24.32 3.18 21.27
C LEU A 81 25.28 4.37 21.42
N CYS A 82 24.97 5.53 20.84
CA CYS A 82 25.78 6.73 21.04
C CYS A 82 25.91 7.09 22.52
N PHE A 83 24.81 7.08 23.29
CA PHE A 83 24.88 7.37 24.72
C PHE A 83 25.68 6.33 25.50
N LEU A 84 25.52 5.04 25.19
CA LEU A 84 26.31 3.97 25.83
C LEU A 84 27.81 4.14 25.59
N ILE A 85 28.19 4.55 24.37
CA ILE A 85 29.57 4.87 24.01
C ILE A 85 30.07 6.10 24.79
N LEU A 86 29.29 7.19 24.82
CA LEU A 86 29.68 8.42 25.50
C LEU A 86 29.89 8.24 27.00
N PHE A 87 29.07 7.42 27.65
CA PHE A 87 29.19 7.15 29.09
C PHE A 87 30.17 6.01 29.42
N ARG A 88 30.82 5.41 28.41
CA ARG A 88 31.74 4.27 28.53
C ARG A 88 31.19 3.16 29.43
N GLN A 89 29.87 2.92 29.36
CA GLN A 89 29.20 1.96 30.24
C GLN A 89 29.43 0.50 29.81
N ILE A 90 29.93 0.30 28.59
CA ILE A 90 30.03 -1.02 27.95
C ILE A 90 31.38 -1.14 27.24
N ASP A 91 31.97 -2.33 27.29
CA ASP A 91 33.15 -2.66 26.49
C ASP A 91 32.88 -2.52 24.99
N LEU A 92 33.78 -1.86 24.27
CA LEU A 92 33.63 -1.58 22.84
C LEU A 92 33.55 -2.85 21.97
N ILE A 93 34.16 -3.96 22.40
CA ILE A 93 34.03 -5.26 21.73
C ILE A 93 32.60 -5.79 21.88
N PHE A 94 31.99 -5.61 23.05
CA PHE A 94 30.62 -6.05 23.29
C PHE A 94 29.61 -5.27 22.44
N MET A 95 29.92 -4.02 22.09
CA MET A 95 29.09 -3.19 21.22
C MET A 95 28.89 -3.77 19.81
N LEU A 96 29.84 -4.56 19.30
CA LEU A 96 29.71 -5.22 18.00
C LEU A 96 28.56 -6.24 17.98
N PHE A 97 28.22 -6.87 19.12
CA PHE A 97 27.10 -7.81 19.21
C PHE A 97 25.72 -7.14 19.07
N PHE A 98 25.63 -5.83 19.33
CA PHE A 98 24.37 -5.10 19.15
C PHE A 98 23.98 -4.95 17.68
N ILE A 99 24.94 -4.96 16.75
CA ILE A 99 24.67 -4.85 15.30
C ILE A 99 23.81 -6.00 14.78
N PRO A 100 24.20 -7.29 14.93
CA PRO A 100 23.37 -8.40 14.44
C PRO A 100 22.04 -8.48 15.19
N PHE A 101 22.02 -8.18 16.49
CA PHE A 101 20.78 -8.14 17.28
C PHE A 101 19.78 -7.13 16.72
N PHE A 102 20.25 -5.92 16.41
CA PHE A 102 19.45 -4.86 15.82
C PHE A 102 18.87 -5.25 14.46
N LEU A 103 19.70 -5.85 13.60
CA LEU A 103 19.28 -6.33 12.29
C LEU A 103 18.17 -7.38 12.40
N ILE A 104 18.28 -8.31 13.35
CA ILE A 104 17.27 -9.36 13.59
C ILE A 104 15.95 -8.75 14.05
N ILE A 105 15.99 -7.82 15.01
CA ILE A 105 14.78 -7.15 15.53
C ILE A 105 14.05 -6.40 14.42
N LEU A 106 14.76 -5.55 13.66
CA LEU A 106 14.14 -4.79 12.58
C LEU A 106 13.59 -5.70 11.48
N ASN A 107 14.29 -6.78 11.13
CA ASN A 107 13.79 -7.76 10.17
C ASN A 107 12.49 -8.43 10.64
N PHE A 108 12.46 -8.84 11.90
CA PHE A 108 11.29 -9.48 12.51
C PHE A 108 10.08 -8.54 12.49
N LEU A 109 10.26 -7.29 12.94
CA LEU A 109 9.19 -6.28 12.95
C LEU A 109 8.73 -5.95 11.54
N PHE A 110 9.65 -5.74 10.59
CA PHE A 110 9.32 -5.46 9.20
C PHE A 110 8.46 -6.56 8.58
N LYS A 111 8.87 -7.83 8.74
CA LYS A 111 8.09 -8.98 8.24
C LYS A 111 6.71 -9.07 8.89
N LYS A 112 6.62 -8.85 10.20
CA LYS A 112 5.36 -8.97 10.96
C LYS A 112 4.35 -7.87 10.64
N PHE A 113 4.84 -6.66 10.35
CA PHE A 113 3.98 -5.47 10.33
C PHE A 113 3.76 -4.84 8.96
N VAL A 114 4.72 -4.97 8.03
CA VAL A 114 4.65 -4.28 6.73
C VAL A 114 4.18 -5.22 5.62
N LYS A 115 4.52 -6.52 5.71
CA LYS A 115 4.18 -7.51 4.68
C LYS A 115 2.80 -8.13 4.88
N THR A 116 1.75 -7.30 4.99
CA THR A 116 0.35 -7.75 5.01
C THR A 116 -0.29 -7.59 3.65
N ASP A 117 -0.81 -8.67 3.07
CA ASP A 117 -1.59 -8.64 1.84
C ASP A 117 -2.94 -7.96 2.09
N PHE A 118 -3.23 -6.88 1.36
CA PHE A 118 -4.44 -6.10 1.56
C PHE A 118 -5.65 -6.74 0.86
N ILE A 119 -6.71 -7.01 1.62
CA ILE A 119 -7.93 -7.70 1.17
C ILE A 119 -9.08 -6.68 1.01
N LEU A 120 -8.87 -5.60 0.26
CA LEU A 120 -9.99 -4.85 -0.33
C LEU A 120 -10.17 -5.31 -1.77
N ILE A 121 -11.38 -5.18 -2.32
CA ILE A 121 -11.69 -5.51 -3.72
C ILE A 121 -10.67 -4.84 -4.65
N GLY A 122 -9.71 -5.66 -5.10
CA GLY A 122 -8.57 -5.29 -5.92
C GLY A 122 -7.94 -3.96 -5.52
N LEU A 123 -7.26 -3.85 -4.38
CA LEU A 123 -6.27 -2.79 -4.20
C LEU A 123 -5.32 -2.87 -5.40
N LEU A 124 -5.15 -1.77 -6.12
CA LEU A 124 -4.29 -1.72 -7.31
C LEU A 124 -2.88 -2.15 -6.87
N ARG A 125 -2.50 -3.38 -7.21
CA ARG A 125 -1.09 -3.74 -7.27
C ARG A 125 -0.52 -2.82 -8.34
N ASP A 126 0.31 -1.90 -7.89
CA ASP A 126 0.97 -0.88 -8.70
C ASP A 126 0.07 0.33 -9.03
N TYR A 127 0.27 1.37 -8.21
CA TYR A 127 -0.26 2.73 -8.32
C TYR A 127 0.22 3.45 -9.58
N SER A 128 -0.01 2.92 -10.79
CA SER A 128 0.18 3.74 -11.99
C SER A 128 -0.98 4.75 -12.10
N SER A 129 -0.64 6.01 -12.28
CA SER A 129 -1.63 7.08 -12.50
C SER A 129 -2.55 6.76 -13.69
N LEU A 130 -2.00 6.07 -14.69
CA LEU A 130 -2.69 5.65 -15.90
C LEU A 130 -3.78 4.60 -15.63
N GLU A 131 -3.52 3.59 -14.82
CA GLU A 131 -4.52 2.57 -14.47
C GLU A 131 -5.65 3.17 -13.63
N LYS A 132 -5.33 4.15 -12.77
CA LYS A 132 -6.33 4.90 -11.98
C LYS A 132 -7.27 5.70 -12.87
N THR A 133 -6.74 6.38 -13.89
CA THR A 133 -7.55 7.11 -14.87
C THR A 133 -8.38 6.17 -15.73
N LYS A 134 -7.81 5.03 -16.16
CA LYS A 134 -8.53 4.00 -16.92
C LYS A 134 -9.71 3.44 -16.13
N PHE A 135 -9.50 3.18 -14.84
CA PHE A 135 -10.57 2.70 -13.95
C PHE A 135 -11.65 3.77 -13.71
N ASP A 136 -11.29 5.05 -13.64
CA ASP A 136 -12.25 6.16 -13.53
C ASP A 136 -13.13 6.31 -14.77
N GLU A 137 -12.56 6.15 -15.96
CA GLU A 137 -13.32 6.07 -17.21
C GLU A 137 -14.32 4.90 -17.17
N PHE A 138 -13.88 3.72 -16.71
CA PHE A 138 -14.73 2.54 -16.59
C PHE A 138 -15.90 2.74 -15.62
N LEU A 139 -15.67 3.31 -14.44
CA LEU A 139 -16.76 3.59 -13.48
C LEU A 139 -17.76 4.62 -14.03
N THR A 140 -17.26 5.62 -14.76
CA THR A 140 -18.12 6.62 -15.42
C THR A 140 -18.99 5.94 -16.48
N PHE A 141 -18.39 5.04 -17.27
CA PHE A 141 -19.12 4.21 -18.22
C PHE A 141 -20.21 3.39 -17.52
N LEU A 142 -19.88 2.65 -16.46
CA LEU A 142 -20.84 1.82 -15.72
C LEU A 142 -22.01 2.63 -15.14
N LYS A 143 -21.75 3.84 -14.64
CA LYS A 143 -22.80 4.72 -14.11
C LYS A 143 -23.79 5.09 -15.20
N SER A 144 -23.31 5.50 -16.37
CA SER A 144 -24.17 5.82 -17.51
C SER A 144 -24.86 4.56 -18.07
N PHE A 145 -24.18 3.42 -18.07
CA PHE A 145 -24.76 2.13 -18.45
C PHE A 145 -25.95 1.75 -17.55
N ALA A 146 -25.79 1.86 -16.23
CA ALA A 146 -26.89 1.67 -15.28
C ALA A 146 -28.07 2.59 -15.60
N MET A 147 -27.80 3.89 -15.78
CA MET A 147 -28.86 4.85 -16.12
C MET A 147 -29.61 4.49 -17.40
N ASN A 148 -28.90 4.02 -18.44
CA ASN A 148 -29.52 3.62 -19.70
C ASN A 148 -30.30 2.29 -19.57
N LEU A 149 -29.84 1.34 -18.74
CA LEU A 149 -30.57 0.12 -18.41
C LEU A 149 -31.87 0.39 -17.65
N LYS A 150 -31.89 1.41 -16.78
CA LYS A 150 -33.06 1.80 -15.99
C LYS A 150 -34.30 2.12 -16.84
N PHE A 151 -34.10 2.54 -18.09
CA PHE A 151 -35.17 2.82 -19.03
C PHE A 151 -35.68 1.56 -19.77
N ASN A 152 -35.41 0.36 -19.25
CA ASN A 152 -35.75 -0.94 -19.88
C ASN A 152 -35.20 -1.09 -21.30
N ALA A 153 -34.07 -0.45 -21.60
CA ALA A 153 -33.35 -0.70 -22.84
C ALA A 153 -32.72 -2.10 -22.80
N SER A 154 -32.58 -2.74 -23.97
CA SER A 154 -31.80 -3.98 -24.05
C SER A 154 -30.33 -3.70 -23.65
N PRO A 155 -29.62 -4.66 -23.03
CA PRO A 155 -28.23 -4.47 -22.61
C PRO A 155 -27.31 -3.99 -23.74
N GLU A 156 -27.51 -4.47 -24.95
CA GLU A 156 -26.77 -4.08 -26.15
C GLU A 156 -26.98 -2.60 -26.47
N LYS A 157 -28.24 -2.18 -26.52
CA LYS A 157 -28.60 -0.80 -26.82
C LYS A 157 -28.11 0.14 -25.73
N ALA A 158 -28.32 -0.22 -24.46
CA ALA A 158 -27.84 0.55 -23.32
C ALA A 158 -26.31 0.71 -23.36
N PHE A 159 -25.57 -0.33 -23.75
CA PHE A 159 -24.11 -0.27 -23.87
C PHE A 159 -23.65 0.68 -24.99
N ILE A 160 -24.29 0.61 -26.17
CA ILE A 160 -23.99 1.48 -27.32
C ILE A 160 -24.31 2.94 -26.98
N ASP A 161 -25.51 3.20 -26.43
CA ASP A 161 -25.94 4.55 -26.06
C ASP A 161 -24.99 5.16 -25.01
N THR A 162 -24.53 4.34 -24.06
CA THR A 162 -23.54 4.73 -23.05
C THR A 162 -22.20 5.14 -23.67
N TYR A 163 -21.70 4.36 -24.62
CA TYR A 163 -20.44 4.68 -25.31
C TYR A 163 -20.57 5.98 -26.10
N LEU A 164 -21.67 6.19 -26.82
CA LEU A 164 -21.91 7.41 -27.59
C LEU A 164 -22.00 8.65 -26.69
N GLN A 165 -22.70 8.55 -25.55
CA GLN A 165 -22.82 9.64 -24.57
C GLN A 165 -21.46 10.01 -23.94
N ASN A 166 -20.61 9.02 -23.69
CA ASN A 166 -19.34 9.19 -22.97
C ASN A 166 -18.09 9.24 -23.87
N LYS A 167 -18.24 9.28 -25.19
CA LYS A 167 -17.15 9.19 -26.17
C LYS A 167 -16.00 10.17 -25.92
N ASN A 168 -16.30 11.37 -25.43
CA ASN A 168 -15.29 12.40 -25.16
C ASN A 168 -14.58 12.21 -23.81
N TYR A 169 -15.21 11.51 -22.87
CA TYR A 169 -14.69 11.25 -21.52
C TYR A 169 -13.85 9.98 -21.46
N ILE A 170 -14.16 9.00 -22.32
CA ILE A 170 -13.46 7.73 -22.40
C ILE A 170 -12.31 7.86 -23.41
N LYS A 171 -11.10 8.18 -22.96
CA LYS A 171 -9.93 8.35 -23.84
C LYS A 171 -9.10 7.07 -23.90
N LEU A 172 -8.80 6.49 -22.75
CA LEU A 172 -7.95 5.31 -22.61
C LEU A 172 -8.69 4.03 -22.98
N LEU A 173 -9.99 3.94 -22.69
CA LEU A 173 -10.82 2.77 -23.04
C LEU A 173 -11.52 2.92 -24.41
N ASN A 174 -11.25 3.99 -25.15
CA ASN A 174 -11.98 4.26 -26.39
C ASN A 174 -11.77 3.15 -27.42
N SER A 175 -10.51 2.76 -27.64
CA SER A 175 -10.15 1.74 -28.64
C SER A 175 -10.71 0.38 -28.26
N THR A 176 -10.66 -0.01 -26.98
CA THR A 176 -11.20 -1.28 -26.48
C THR A 176 -12.71 -1.31 -26.65
N PHE A 177 -13.45 -0.31 -26.16
CA PHE A 177 -14.90 -0.26 -26.35
C PHE A 177 -15.32 -0.17 -27.81
N TYR A 178 -14.64 0.64 -28.63
CA TYR A 178 -14.95 0.76 -30.05
C TYR A 178 -14.80 -0.57 -30.80
N ASN A 179 -13.72 -1.31 -30.54
CA ASN A 179 -13.48 -2.62 -31.14
C ASN A 179 -14.59 -3.62 -30.78
N GLN A 180 -15.07 -3.58 -29.54
CA GLN A 180 -16.13 -4.48 -29.10
C GLN A 180 -17.51 -4.09 -29.64
N ILE A 181 -17.81 -2.79 -29.70
CA ILE A 181 -19.06 -2.27 -30.28
C ILE A 181 -19.14 -2.55 -31.78
N THR A 182 -18.05 -2.38 -32.52
CA THR A 182 -18.01 -2.68 -33.96
C THR A 182 -18.25 -4.16 -34.24
N ARG A 183 -17.69 -5.07 -33.42
CA ARG A 183 -17.98 -6.51 -33.50
C ARG A 183 -19.46 -6.82 -33.23
N LEU A 184 -20.06 -6.17 -32.23
CA LEU A 184 -21.47 -6.35 -31.88
C LEU A 184 -22.41 -5.83 -32.99
N LEU A 185 -22.13 -4.64 -33.54
CA LEU A 185 -22.92 -4.04 -34.64
C LEU A 185 -22.82 -4.85 -35.95
N ASN A 186 -21.68 -5.50 -36.19
CA ASN A 186 -21.48 -6.37 -37.33
C ASN A 186 -22.03 -7.80 -37.12
N TYR A 187 -22.71 -8.07 -36.00
CA TYR A 187 -23.23 -9.38 -35.61
C TYR A 187 -22.16 -10.49 -35.50
N ASN A 188 -20.89 -10.10 -35.28
CA ASN A 188 -19.76 -11.02 -35.17
C ASN A 188 -19.61 -11.63 -33.78
N CYS A 189 -20.29 -11.08 -32.76
CA CYS A 189 -20.31 -11.62 -31.41
C CYS A 189 -21.64 -11.36 -30.71
N SER A 190 -21.97 -12.20 -29.73
CA SER A 190 -23.04 -11.93 -28.78
C SER A 190 -22.61 -10.90 -27.72
N PHE A 191 -23.57 -10.27 -27.03
CA PHE A 191 -23.27 -9.36 -25.93
C PHE A 191 -22.44 -10.03 -24.82
N ARG A 192 -22.68 -11.32 -24.58
CA ARG A 192 -21.91 -12.12 -23.63
C ARG A 192 -20.45 -12.27 -24.06
N GLU A 193 -20.22 -12.69 -25.30
CA GLU A 193 -18.87 -12.81 -25.87
C GLU A 193 -18.15 -11.46 -25.91
N MET A 194 -18.90 -10.36 -26.11
CA MET A 194 -18.38 -9.00 -26.02
C MET A 194 -17.86 -8.69 -24.60
N LEU A 195 -18.61 -9.04 -23.54
CA LEU A 195 -18.17 -8.88 -22.15
C LEU A 195 -16.94 -9.74 -21.84
N ASP A 196 -16.88 -10.97 -22.34
CA ASP A 196 -15.71 -11.84 -22.16
C ASP A 196 -14.46 -11.29 -22.85
N ASN A 197 -14.61 -10.76 -24.07
CA ASN A 197 -13.51 -10.09 -24.75
C ASN A 197 -13.05 -8.83 -24.00
N LEU A 198 -13.96 -8.06 -23.41
CA LEU A 198 -13.61 -6.92 -22.55
C LEU A 198 -12.81 -7.33 -21.33
N LYS A 199 -13.14 -8.46 -20.68
CA LYS A 199 -12.38 -8.99 -19.55
C LYS A 199 -10.93 -9.31 -19.96
N LEU A 200 -10.75 -9.93 -21.14
CA LEU A 200 -9.43 -10.24 -21.67
C LEU A 200 -8.62 -8.99 -22.01
N GLU A 201 -9.24 -7.98 -22.65
CA GLU A 201 -8.57 -6.74 -23.05
C GLU A 201 -8.23 -5.81 -21.86
N LEU A 202 -9.06 -5.81 -20.81
CA LEU A 202 -8.83 -5.00 -19.61
C LEU A 202 -7.78 -5.61 -18.68
N ASN A 203 -7.63 -6.93 -18.69
CA ASN A 203 -6.59 -7.72 -17.98
C ASN A 203 -6.35 -7.28 -16.52
N SER A 204 -7.42 -7.01 -15.78
CA SER A 204 -7.31 -6.73 -14.34
C SER A 204 -8.43 -7.41 -13.56
N VAL A 205 -8.05 -7.96 -12.40
CA VAL A 205 -8.94 -8.69 -11.50
C VAL A 205 -10.17 -7.86 -11.12
N ARG A 206 -10.00 -6.54 -10.99
CA ARG A 206 -11.10 -5.63 -10.59
C ARG A 206 -12.16 -5.51 -11.69
N TYR A 207 -11.76 -5.32 -12.95
CA TYR A 207 -12.72 -5.30 -14.06
C TYR A 207 -13.39 -6.65 -14.23
N ASN A 208 -12.63 -7.75 -14.10
CA ASN A 208 -13.17 -9.10 -14.26
C ASN A 208 -14.23 -9.41 -13.21
N LEU A 209 -13.98 -9.06 -11.94
CA LEU A 209 -14.98 -9.22 -10.88
C LEU A 209 -16.27 -8.45 -11.21
N ILE A 210 -16.15 -7.17 -11.59
CA ILE A 210 -17.31 -6.33 -11.90
C ILE A 210 -18.05 -6.86 -13.15
N LEU A 211 -17.34 -7.16 -14.23
CA LEU A 211 -17.93 -7.66 -15.47
C LEU A 211 -18.57 -9.04 -15.30
N ASN A 212 -17.99 -9.93 -14.48
CA ASN A 212 -18.61 -11.21 -14.14
C ASN A 212 -19.92 -11.00 -13.38
N THR A 213 -19.94 -10.12 -12.37
CA THR A 213 -21.18 -9.81 -11.65
C THR A 213 -22.24 -9.20 -12.57
N LEU A 214 -21.84 -8.32 -13.49
CA LEU A 214 -22.74 -7.71 -14.46
C LEU A 214 -23.36 -8.73 -15.41
N GLU A 215 -22.55 -9.63 -15.96
CA GLU A 215 -23.01 -10.66 -16.88
C GLU A 215 -24.10 -11.54 -16.24
N GLU A 216 -23.92 -11.93 -14.99
CA GLU A 216 -24.90 -12.73 -14.23
C GLU A 216 -26.19 -11.94 -13.97
N MET A 217 -26.10 -10.65 -13.62
CA MET A 217 -27.26 -9.80 -13.32
C MET A 217 -28.10 -9.48 -14.57
N LEU A 218 -27.43 -9.19 -15.69
CA LEU A 218 -28.07 -8.84 -16.96
C LEU A 218 -28.95 -9.96 -17.52
N TYR A 219 -28.71 -11.21 -17.11
CA TYR A 219 -29.54 -12.35 -17.48
C TYR A 219 -30.93 -12.33 -16.82
N LEU A 220 -31.08 -11.64 -15.68
CA LEU A 220 -32.30 -11.66 -14.87
C LEU A 220 -33.27 -10.55 -15.27
N ASN A 221 -32.87 -9.28 -15.17
CA ASN A 221 -33.72 -8.13 -15.46
C ASN A 221 -32.89 -6.85 -15.60
N ALA A 222 -33.09 -6.08 -16.69
CA ALA A 222 -32.36 -4.83 -16.96
C ALA A 222 -32.59 -3.74 -15.90
N TYR A 223 -33.81 -3.56 -15.42
CA TYR A 223 -34.14 -2.58 -14.38
C TYR A 223 -33.47 -2.93 -13.04
N TYR A 224 -33.61 -4.18 -12.61
CA TYR A 224 -32.99 -4.67 -11.39
C TYR A 224 -31.46 -4.58 -11.46
N THR A 225 -30.90 -4.92 -12.63
CA THR A 225 -29.46 -4.77 -12.87
C THR A 225 -29.03 -3.32 -12.72
N SER A 226 -29.79 -2.35 -13.23
CA SER A 226 -29.45 -0.92 -13.03
C SER A 226 -29.30 -0.56 -11.56
N GLU A 227 -30.20 -1.01 -10.68
CA GLU A 227 -30.12 -0.70 -9.25
C GLU A 227 -28.89 -1.36 -8.62
N GLN A 228 -28.64 -2.64 -8.92
CA GLN A 228 -27.48 -3.35 -8.42
C GLN A 228 -26.14 -2.76 -8.90
N ILE A 229 -26.07 -2.25 -10.13
CA ILE A 229 -24.87 -1.54 -10.60
C ILE A 229 -24.62 -0.30 -9.77
N LEU A 230 -25.67 0.47 -9.46
CA LEU A 230 -25.54 1.67 -8.64
C LEU A 230 -25.07 1.34 -7.22
N ASP A 231 -25.56 0.25 -6.63
CA ASP A 231 -25.12 -0.24 -5.32
C ASP A 231 -23.64 -0.67 -5.35
N ILE A 232 -23.22 -1.40 -6.39
CA ILE A 232 -21.80 -1.76 -6.60
C ILE A 232 -20.94 -0.49 -6.72
N LEU A 233 -21.40 0.52 -7.45
CA LEU A 233 -20.68 1.78 -7.60
C LEU A 233 -20.56 2.53 -6.27
N GLU A 234 -21.57 2.48 -5.40
CA GLU A 234 -21.51 3.06 -4.06
C GLU A 234 -20.49 2.34 -3.17
N ILE A 235 -20.47 1.00 -3.17
CA ILE A 235 -19.48 0.19 -2.46
C ILE A 235 -18.06 0.52 -2.97
N ILE A 236 -17.86 0.56 -4.29
CA ILE A 236 -16.58 0.94 -4.89
C ILE A 236 -16.18 2.36 -4.47
N HIS A 237 -17.13 3.29 -4.43
CA HIS A 237 -16.86 4.65 -3.99
C HIS A 237 -16.38 4.71 -2.53
N ASN A 238 -16.99 3.93 -1.63
CA ASN A 238 -16.56 3.81 -0.24
C ASN A 238 -15.17 3.16 -0.11
N HIS A 239 -14.90 2.10 -0.86
CA HIS A 239 -13.56 1.49 -0.95
C HIS A 239 -12.51 2.49 -1.44
N ARG A 240 -12.82 3.33 -2.44
CA ARG A 240 -11.92 4.38 -2.93
C ARG A 240 -11.66 5.48 -1.91
N LYS A 241 -12.65 5.83 -1.07
CA LYS A 241 -12.43 6.75 0.06
C LYS A 241 -11.42 6.18 1.04
N LEU A 242 -11.53 4.89 1.36
CA LEU A 242 -10.58 4.20 2.24
C LEU A 242 -9.18 4.10 1.60
N GLU A 243 -9.11 3.80 0.30
CA GLU A 243 -7.86 3.78 -0.46
C GLU A 243 -7.17 5.16 -0.47
N LYS A 244 -7.91 6.24 -0.67
CA LYS A 244 -7.38 7.61 -0.57
C LYS A 244 -6.84 7.92 0.84
N LYS A 245 -7.54 7.48 1.89
CA LYS A 245 -7.04 7.64 3.27
C LYS A 245 -5.74 6.87 3.48
N PHE A 246 -5.65 5.65 2.96
CA PHE A 246 -4.43 4.87 2.98
C PHE A 246 -3.28 5.57 2.23
N GLU A 247 -3.53 6.06 1.01
CA GLU A 247 -2.55 6.85 0.24
C GLU A 247 -2.02 8.05 1.03
N ILE A 248 -2.90 8.78 1.72
CA ILE A 248 -2.53 9.94 2.55
C ILE A 248 -1.66 9.50 3.74
N ILE A 249 -2.04 8.45 4.46
CA ILE A 249 -1.26 7.91 5.58
C ILE A 249 0.12 7.50 5.10
N ILE A 250 0.19 6.72 4.02
CA ILE A 250 1.47 6.29 3.44
C ILE A 250 2.31 7.49 3.01
N LYS A 251 1.75 8.50 2.35
CA LYS A 251 2.47 9.75 2.00
C LYS A 251 3.00 10.48 3.23
N GLY A 252 2.21 10.56 4.31
CA GLY A 252 2.63 11.12 5.59
C GLY A 252 3.83 10.37 6.17
N GLU A 253 3.77 9.04 6.15
CA GLU A 253 4.91 8.21 6.54
C GLU A 253 6.11 8.46 5.60
N LYS A 254 5.94 8.50 4.27
CA LYS A 254 7.03 8.83 3.32
C LYS A 254 7.79 10.08 3.71
N PHE A 255 7.06 11.13 4.10
CA PHE A 255 7.65 12.39 4.53
C PHE A 255 8.47 12.23 5.82
N LYS A 256 7.91 11.58 6.86
CA LYS A 256 8.62 11.33 8.13
C LYS A 256 9.94 10.59 7.88
N VAL A 257 9.90 9.57 7.04
CA VAL A 257 11.07 8.76 6.75
C VAL A 257 12.15 9.53 6.00
N MET A 258 11.76 10.32 5.00
CA MET A 258 12.72 11.19 4.31
C MET A 258 13.39 12.15 5.29
N LEU A 259 12.64 12.75 6.21
CA LEU A 259 13.20 13.60 7.26
C LEU A 259 14.20 12.82 8.12
N PHE A 260 13.83 11.65 8.64
CA PHE A 260 14.69 10.88 9.54
C PHE A 260 15.92 10.27 8.86
N ILE A 261 15.83 9.89 7.58
CA ILE A 261 16.98 9.38 6.81
C ILE A 261 18.11 10.42 6.72
N PHE A 262 17.79 11.71 6.76
CA PHE A 262 18.79 12.77 6.77
C PHE A 262 19.16 13.23 8.17
N LEU A 263 18.17 13.35 9.07
CA LEU A 263 18.38 13.80 10.45
C LEU A 263 19.20 12.82 11.29
N LEU A 264 18.92 11.52 11.19
CA LEU A 264 19.54 10.49 12.01
C LEU A 264 21.07 10.38 11.78
N PRO A 265 21.59 10.31 10.53
CA PRO A 265 23.01 10.41 10.26
C PRO A 265 23.70 11.62 10.87
N MET A 266 23.05 12.79 10.84
CA MET A 266 23.61 14.02 11.41
C MET A 266 23.73 13.93 12.92
N ILE A 267 22.68 13.46 13.61
CA ILE A 267 22.66 13.32 15.07
C ILE A 267 23.70 12.30 15.52
N ILE A 268 23.65 11.07 15.00
CA ILE A 268 24.56 9.99 15.40
C ILE A 268 26.00 10.33 15.01
N GLY A 269 26.20 10.90 13.82
CA GLY A 269 27.53 11.33 13.37
C GLY A 269 28.13 12.38 14.29
N ALA A 270 27.35 13.40 14.67
CA ALA A 270 27.82 14.45 15.57
C ALA A 270 28.10 13.91 16.98
N ILE A 271 27.16 13.18 17.56
CA ILE A 271 27.33 12.61 18.92
C ILE A 271 28.48 11.59 18.94
N GLY A 272 28.58 10.74 17.93
CA GLY A 272 29.68 9.77 17.80
C GLY A 272 31.04 10.43 17.65
N GLY A 273 31.14 11.48 16.83
CA GLY A 273 32.38 12.25 16.65
C GLY A 273 32.79 13.05 17.88
N MET A 274 31.86 13.29 18.83
CA MET A 274 32.15 13.92 20.12
C MET A 274 32.83 12.99 21.14
N PHE A 275 33.02 11.71 20.83
CA PHE A 275 33.62 10.75 21.76
C PHE A 275 34.98 11.18 22.38
N PRO A 276 35.95 11.76 21.63
CA PRO A 276 37.22 12.20 22.20
C PRO A 276 37.08 13.15 23.40
N LEU A 277 36.10 14.06 23.33
CA LEU A 277 35.81 15.00 24.41
C LEU A 277 35.31 14.29 25.67
N MET A 278 34.51 13.24 25.53
CA MET A 278 34.05 12.46 26.68
C MET A 278 35.15 11.61 27.30
N VAL A 279 36.07 11.08 26.49
CA VAL A 279 37.26 10.39 27.00
C VAL A 279 38.06 11.33 27.90
N MET A 280 38.29 12.57 27.45
CA MET A 280 38.97 13.59 28.25
C MET A 280 38.25 13.88 29.58
N LEU A 281 36.95 14.16 29.53
CA LEU A 281 36.15 14.49 30.73
C LEU A 281 36.11 13.34 31.76
N THR A 282 36.17 12.09 31.30
CA THR A 282 36.15 10.93 32.18
C THR A 282 37.54 10.54 32.69
N SER A 283 38.61 10.86 31.94
CA SER A 283 39.99 10.61 32.37
C SER A 283 40.51 11.58 33.43
N ASP A 284 39.97 12.79 33.52
CA ASP A 284 40.44 13.87 34.40
C ASP A 284 40.11 13.69 35.91
N GLN A 285 39.56 12.55 36.33
CA GLN A 285 39.28 12.28 37.75
C GLN A 285 40.50 11.82 38.57
N GLY A 286 41.69 11.71 37.97
CA GLY A 286 42.94 11.33 38.65
C GLY A 286 44.13 12.20 38.26
N THR A 287 44.55 13.07 39.18
CA THR A 287 45.83 13.82 39.23
C THR A 287 46.37 14.41 37.92
N TYR A 288 46.31 15.74 37.83
CA TYR A 288 46.91 16.61 36.82
C TYR A 288 48.32 16.22 36.36
N THR A 289 48.39 15.36 35.36
CA THR A 289 49.34 15.52 34.26
C THR A 289 48.53 15.37 32.99
N ILE A 290 48.45 16.44 32.20
CA ILE A 290 47.95 16.43 30.82
C ILE A 290 48.99 15.64 30.00
N SER A 291 49.09 14.35 30.26
CA SER A 291 49.65 13.41 29.29
C SER A 291 48.57 13.27 28.25
N HIS A 292 48.87 13.61 26.98
CA HIS A 292 48.01 13.32 25.85
C HIS A 292 47.33 11.96 26.05
N SER A 293 46.05 11.98 26.41
CA SER A 293 45.24 10.77 26.44
C SER A 293 45.24 10.28 25.01
N LYS A 294 46.11 9.31 24.70
CA LYS A 294 46.20 8.74 23.36
C LYS A 294 44.83 8.18 23.05
N ILE A 295 44.05 8.91 22.27
CA ILE A 295 42.83 8.40 21.66
C ILE A 295 43.27 7.13 20.94
N ASP A 296 42.77 5.97 21.39
CA ASP A 296 43.10 4.73 20.74
C ASP A 296 42.40 4.71 19.37
N VAL A 297 43.22 4.61 18.33
CA VAL A 297 42.75 4.54 16.94
C VAL A 297 41.83 3.33 16.77
N LEU A 298 42.09 2.22 17.49
CA LEU A 298 41.26 1.03 17.43
C LEU A 298 39.86 1.31 18.00
N GLU A 299 39.77 1.97 19.16
CA GLU A 299 38.49 2.34 19.79
C GLU A 299 37.66 3.26 18.87
N THR A 300 38.33 4.24 18.25
CA THR A 300 37.69 5.15 17.28
C THR A 300 37.13 4.39 16.07
N ILE A 301 37.90 3.46 15.52
CA ILE A 301 37.46 2.64 14.38
C ILE A 301 36.27 1.77 14.77
N LEU A 302 36.27 1.18 15.97
CA LEU A 302 35.16 0.36 16.46
C LEU A 302 33.88 1.19 16.66
N ILE A 303 33.99 2.39 17.24
CA ILE A 303 32.87 3.32 17.39
C ILE A 303 32.33 3.73 16.01
N PHE A 304 33.22 4.09 15.09
CA PHE A 304 32.82 4.44 13.73
C PHE A 304 32.07 3.29 13.05
N LEU A 305 32.61 2.06 13.08
CA LEU A 305 32.00 0.89 12.44
C LEU A 305 30.65 0.51 13.05
N THR A 306 30.52 0.57 14.38
CA THR A 306 29.26 0.26 15.06
C THR A 306 28.17 1.28 14.72
N LEU A 307 28.48 2.58 14.77
CA LEU A 307 27.52 3.61 14.42
C LEU A 307 27.20 3.62 12.91
N PHE A 308 28.21 3.43 12.05
CA PHE A 308 28.01 3.34 10.61
C PHE A 308 27.13 2.16 10.21
N SER A 309 27.39 0.96 10.75
CA SER A 309 26.57 -0.21 10.48
C SER A 309 25.14 -0.06 11.00
N SER A 310 24.95 0.58 12.16
CA SER A 310 23.62 0.89 12.66
C SER A 310 22.86 1.83 11.72
N ASN A 311 23.53 2.86 11.17
CA ASN A 311 22.95 3.77 10.18
C ASN A 311 22.62 3.08 8.84
N LEU A 312 23.46 2.15 8.40
CA LEU A 312 23.20 1.33 7.21
C LEU A 312 21.93 0.49 7.39
N ILE A 313 21.77 -0.15 8.55
CA ILE A 313 20.61 -0.99 8.85
C ILE A 313 19.33 -0.12 8.88
N THR A 314 19.35 1.01 9.58
CA THR A 314 18.17 1.89 9.68
C THR A 314 17.75 2.44 8.33
N SER A 315 18.69 3.03 7.58
CA SER A 315 18.43 3.60 6.27
C SER A 315 17.87 2.56 5.29
N TYR A 316 18.40 1.33 5.31
CA TYR A 316 17.86 0.22 4.51
C TYR A 316 16.40 -0.08 4.86
N TYR A 317 16.07 -0.31 6.13
CA TYR A 317 14.70 -0.66 6.53
C TYR A 317 13.72 0.49 6.32
N PHE A 318 14.12 1.73 6.60
CA PHE A 318 13.32 2.92 6.38
C PHE A 318 12.94 3.07 4.90
N LEU A 319 13.90 2.92 3.98
CA LEU A 319 13.63 2.97 2.55
C LEU A 319 12.78 1.79 2.05
N LYS A 320 12.97 0.60 2.64
CA LYS A 320 12.20 -0.60 2.29
C LYS A 320 10.71 -0.49 2.65
N ILE A 321 10.36 0.23 3.73
CA ILE A 321 8.96 0.47 4.13
C ILE A 321 8.22 1.27 3.05
N ILE A 322 8.90 2.16 2.34
CA ILE A 322 8.26 3.14 1.47
C ILE A 322 8.34 2.82 -0.02
N HIS A 323 9.23 1.90 -0.39
CA HIS A 323 9.42 1.46 -1.77
C HIS A 323 9.64 2.64 -2.74
N TYR A 324 10.69 3.42 -2.48
CA TYR A 324 11.09 4.54 -3.36
C TYR A 324 11.81 4.04 -4.61
N GLU A 325 11.49 4.61 -5.78
CA GLU A 325 12.09 4.27 -7.08
C GLU A 325 13.62 4.47 -7.12
N LYS A 326 14.13 5.49 -6.40
CA LYS A 326 15.57 5.81 -6.31
C LYS A 326 16.17 5.48 -4.94
N MET A 327 15.76 4.34 -4.36
CA MET A 327 16.20 3.88 -3.05
C MET A 327 17.73 3.94 -2.87
N TYR A 328 18.49 3.48 -3.86
CA TYR A 328 19.95 3.43 -3.78
C TYR A 328 20.61 4.82 -3.63
N VAL A 329 20.09 5.84 -4.32
CA VAL A 329 20.67 7.19 -4.27
C VAL A 329 20.46 7.81 -2.88
N ILE A 330 19.26 7.66 -2.34
CA ILE A 330 18.92 8.17 -1.00
C ILE A 330 19.70 7.43 0.09
N PHE A 331 19.87 6.11 -0.08
CA PHE A 331 20.69 5.30 0.81
C PHE A 331 22.15 5.78 0.82
N LEU A 332 22.75 5.99 -0.35
CA LEU A 332 24.13 6.46 -0.45
C LEU A 332 24.31 7.87 0.14
N SER A 333 23.40 8.79 -0.14
CA SER A 333 23.49 10.17 0.38
C SER A 333 23.40 10.22 1.90
N SER A 334 22.50 9.43 2.51
CA SER A 334 22.38 9.33 3.97
C SER A 334 23.68 8.86 4.63
N ASN A 335 24.33 7.85 4.05
CA ASN A 335 25.59 7.32 4.58
C ASN A 335 26.77 8.27 4.36
N LEU A 336 26.80 8.99 3.23
CA LEU A 336 27.79 10.04 3.01
C LEU A 336 27.67 11.17 4.03
N ILE A 337 26.44 11.59 4.36
CA ILE A 337 26.19 12.60 5.39
C ILE A 337 26.72 12.14 6.75
N PHE A 338 26.47 10.89 7.14
CA PHE A 338 27.04 10.33 8.37
C PHE A 338 28.57 10.47 8.41
N ILE A 339 29.25 10.00 7.35
CA ILE A 339 30.72 10.00 7.28
C ILE A 339 31.26 11.44 7.39
N LEU A 340 30.66 12.38 6.64
CA LEU A 340 31.10 13.78 6.64
C LEU A 340 30.91 14.43 8.02
N VAL A 341 29.74 14.25 8.64
CA VAL A 341 29.45 14.86 9.96
C VAL A 341 30.33 14.25 11.04
N PHE A 342 30.53 12.93 11.03
CA PHE A 342 31.42 12.25 11.97
C PHE A 342 32.85 12.77 11.86
N LEU A 343 33.41 12.79 10.65
CA LEU A 343 34.79 13.26 10.42
C LEU A 343 34.94 14.73 10.78
N PHE A 344 33.98 15.58 10.40
CA PHE A 344 34.04 17.01 10.71
C PHE A 344 34.04 17.27 12.21
N THR A 345 33.15 16.62 12.96
CA THR A 345 33.08 16.77 14.42
C THR A 345 34.30 16.19 15.12
N PHE A 346 34.76 15.01 14.70
CA PHE A 346 35.95 14.35 15.24
C PHE A 346 37.23 15.17 15.02
N MET A 347 37.47 15.66 13.78
CA MET A 347 38.66 16.45 13.45
C MET A 347 38.69 17.79 14.18
N ASN A 348 37.55 18.47 14.30
CA ASN A 348 37.48 19.72 15.05
C ASN A 348 37.82 19.52 16.52
N LEU A 349 37.36 18.43 17.15
CA LEU A 349 37.67 18.14 18.54
C LEU A 349 39.10 17.70 18.75
N ILE A 350 39.67 16.90 17.84
CA ILE A 350 41.10 16.59 17.88
C ILE A 350 41.94 17.85 17.73
N SER A 351 41.55 18.81 16.87
CA SER A 351 42.30 20.06 16.71
C SER A 351 42.24 20.97 17.94
N LEU A 352 41.23 20.78 18.80
CA LEU A 352 41.03 21.54 20.03
C LEU A 352 41.77 20.90 21.22
N LEU A 353 42.11 19.61 21.13
CA LEU A 353 42.92 18.84 22.08
C LEU A 353 44.42 19.00 21.75
#